data_AF-A0A249KTR2-F1
#
_entry.id   AF-A0A249KTR2-F1
#
_cell.length_a   1.000
_cell.length_b   1.000
_cell.length_c   1.000
_cell.angle_alpha   90.00
_cell.angle_beta   90.00
_cell.angle_gamma   90.00
#
_symmetry.space_group_name_H-M   'P 1'
#
loop_
_entity.id
_entity.type
_entity.pdbx_description
1 polymer ?
#
loop_
_entity_poly.entity_id
_entity_poly.type
_entity_poly.pdbx_seq_one_letter_code
_entity_poly.pdbx_strand_id
1 'polypeptide(L)'
;MKFITHQHRFGLDIIHSDERLATLWKDIETTLNGLTDERIIEEYKLSENAMSISTAINNLIDTDLKRLGWTPQSAIFQGSEYEGKSWRLDFAKTAEKSKDGKSGIAIEVAFNHGEAIAWNLLKPVLAAEINHIDTATDIGVGVGVYICATENLKEAGAFDGAVGEYEKVLRYLSPLFGKLTVPMVIVGLEAPETFRVEKKKNSLTGKNKGSIVQI
;
A
#
# COMPACT_ATOMS: atom_id res chain seq x y z
N MET A 1 11.71 -7.55 1.47
CA MET A 1 10.71 -8.37 2.17
C MET A 1 10.01 -9.23 1.13
N LYS A 2 9.65 -10.48 1.46
CA LYS A 2 8.85 -11.31 0.56
C LYS A 2 7.39 -10.84 0.54
N PHE A 3 6.69 -11.12 -0.54
CA PHE A 3 5.30 -10.74 -0.70
C PHE A 3 4.56 -11.72 -1.62
N ILE A 4 3.26 -11.83 -1.40
CA ILE A 4 2.31 -12.57 -2.24
C ILE A 4 1.37 -11.61 -2.95
N THR A 5 0.80 -12.05 -4.06
CA THR A 5 -0.11 -11.22 -4.86
C THR A 5 -1.42 -11.94 -5.16
N HIS A 6 -2.49 -11.16 -5.27
CA HIS A 6 -3.77 -11.59 -5.83
C HIS A 6 -4.25 -10.54 -6.83
N GLN A 7 -4.84 -10.97 -7.93
CA GLN A 7 -5.33 -10.06 -8.95
C GLN A 7 -6.85 -9.98 -8.98
N HIS A 8 -7.35 -8.77 -9.14
CA HIS A 8 -8.75 -8.47 -9.42
C HIS A 8 -8.86 -7.91 -10.84
N ARG A 9 -9.79 -8.44 -11.63
CA ARG A 9 -9.99 -8.07 -13.05
C ARG A 9 -8.69 -8.10 -13.87
N PHE A 10 -7.90 -9.17 -13.72
CA PHE A 10 -6.67 -9.42 -14.50
C PHE A 10 -5.59 -8.33 -14.32
N GLY A 11 -5.51 -7.71 -13.15
CA GLY A 11 -4.59 -6.59 -12.89
C GLY A 11 -3.12 -6.88 -13.22
N LEU A 12 -2.60 -8.06 -12.87
CA LEU A 12 -1.21 -8.42 -13.20
C LEU A 12 -1.05 -8.74 -14.69
N ASP A 13 -2.01 -9.43 -15.28
CA ASP A 13 -1.97 -9.74 -16.72
C ASP A 13 -1.93 -8.44 -17.56
N ILE A 14 -2.73 -7.44 -17.18
CA ILE A 14 -2.73 -6.11 -17.80
C ILE A 14 -1.37 -5.42 -17.61
N ILE A 15 -0.85 -5.40 -16.38
CA ILE A 15 0.48 -4.82 -16.08
C ILE A 15 1.56 -5.46 -16.96
N HIS A 16 1.60 -6.79 -17.07
CA HIS A 16 2.64 -7.49 -17.82
C HIS A 16 2.47 -7.40 -19.34
N SER A 17 1.25 -7.14 -19.82
CA SER A 17 0.98 -6.96 -21.25
C SER A 17 1.35 -5.57 -21.77
N ASP A 18 1.51 -4.57 -20.90
CA ASP A 18 1.90 -3.21 -21.25
C ASP A 18 3.27 -2.88 -20.64
N GLU A 19 4.31 -2.75 -21.48
CA GLU A 19 5.69 -2.47 -21.05
C GLU A 19 5.80 -1.24 -20.14
N ARG A 20 4.91 -0.26 -20.32
CA ARG A 20 4.88 0.96 -19.50
C ARG A 20 4.44 0.66 -18.08
N LEU A 21 3.37 -0.12 -17.92
CA LEU A 21 2.87 -0.57 -16.62
C LEU A 21 3.83 -1.57 -15.98
N ALA A 22 4.41 -2.48 -16.76
CA ALA A 22 5.43 -3.41 -16.29
C ALA A 22 6.65 -2.68 -15.70
N THR A 23 7.07 -1.57 -16.32
CA THR A 23 8.15 -0.72 -15.80
C THR A 23 7.77 -0.11 -14.45
N LEU A 24 6.56 0.43 -14.31
CA LEU A 24 6.08 0.97 -13.03
C LEU A 24 5.93 -0.12 -11.95
N TRP A 25 5.44 -1.31 -12.33
CA TRP A 25 5.39 -2.44 -11.43
C TRP A 25 6.78 -2.86 -10.96
N LYS A 26 7.80 -2.75 -11.83
CA LYS A 26 9.17 -3.08 -11.46
C LYS A 26 9.74 -2.16 -10.37
N ASP A 27 9.35 -0.89 -10.36
CA ASP A 27 9.68 0.03 -9.26
C ASP A 27 9.13 -0.50 -7.94
N ILE A 28 7.85 -0.93 -7.92
CA ILE A 28 7.18 -1.48 -6.73
C ILE A 28 7.89 -2.75 -6.26
N GLU A 29 8.15 -3.70 -7.16
CA GLU A 29 8.90 -4.91 -6.82
C GLU A 29 10.28 -4.59 -6.25
N THR A 30 10.99 -3.62 -6.85
CA THR A 30 12.32 -3.22 -6.40
C THR A 30 12.26 -2.63 -4.99
N THR A 31 11.29 -1.76 -4.72
CA THR A 31 11.04 -1.20 -3.39
C THR A 31 10.74 -2.30 -2.39
N LEU A 32 9.76 -3.17 -2.65
CA LEU A 32 9.33 -4.19 -1.70
C LEU A 32 10.40 -5.25 -1.43
N ASN A 33 11.12 -5.70 -2.47
CA ASN A 33 12.25 -6.62 -2.32
C ASN A 33 13.39 -5.96 -1.54
N GLY A 34 13.59 -4.66 -1.72
CA GLY A 34 14.60 -3.86 -1.01
C GLY A 34 14.34 -3.66 0.49
N LEU A 35 13.14 -3.98 1.00
CA LEU A 35 12.82 -3.93 2.44
C LEU A 35 13.46 -5.13 3.18
N THR A 36 14.78 -5.16 3.33
CA THR A 36 15.46 -6.24 4.07
C THR A 36 15.15 -6.15 5.56
N ASP A 37 15.28 -7.27 6.26
CA ASP A 37 15.07 -7.33 7.70
C ASP A 37 15.96 -6.34 8.44
N GLU A 38 17.23 -6.21 8.04
CA GLU A 38 18.18 -5.25 8.63
C GLU A 38 17.70 -3.81 8.45
N ARG A 39 17.26 -3.43 7.25
CA ARG A 39 16.74 -2.07 6.99
C ARG A 39 15.51 -1.77 7.84
N ILE A 40 14.61 -2.74 8.00
CA ILE A 40 13.41 -2.57 8.82
C ILE A 40 13.78 -2.43 10.29
N ILE A 41 14.73 -3.24 10.78
CA ILE A 41 15.25 -3.15 12.15
C ILE A 41 15.89 -1.78 12.40
N GLU A 42 16.72 -1.30 11.47
CA GLU A 42 17.40 -0.01 11.55
C GLU A 42 16.40 1.14 11.59
N GLU A 43 15.44 1.16 10.66
CA GLU A 43 14.38 2.18 10.62
C GLU A 43 13.50 2.12 11.87
N TYR A 44 13.12 0.92 12.34
CA TYR A 44 12.31 0.74 13.54
C TYR A 44 13.00 1.31 14.79
N LYS A 45 14.32 1.14 14.91
CA LYS A 45 15.12 1.67 16.03
C LYS A 45 15.16 3.19 16.09
N LEU A 46 14.85 3.89 14.98
CA LEU A 46 14.72 5.36 14.99
C LEU A 46 13.50 5.83 15.78
N SER A 47 12.51 4.96 16.02
CA SER A 47 11.33 5.27 16.83
C SER A 47 11.48 4.77 18.26
N GLU A 48 11.49 5.70 19.22
CA GLU A 48 11.61 5.34 20.65
C GLU A 48 10.35 4.66 21.22
N ASN A 49 9.19 4.85 20.57
CA ASN A 49 7.87 4.48 21.11
C ASN A 49 7.04 3.61 20.16
N ALA A 50 7.62 3.11 19.06
CA ALA A 50 6.89 2.25 18.15
C ALA A 50 6.43 0.96 18.86
N MET A 51 5.19 0.58 18.59
CA MET A 51 4.63 -0.72 19.01
C MET A 51 4.86 -1.79 17.93
N SER A 52 4.72 -1.40 16.67
CA SER A 52 4.77 -2.27 15.48
C SER A 52 5.74 -1.74 14.44
N ILE A 53 6.16 -2.61 13.52
CA ILE A 53 7.02 -2.25 12.39
C ILE A 53 6.28 -1.55 11.23
N SER A 54 4.96 -1.39 11.33
CA SER A 54 4.14 -0.70 10.31
C SER A 54 4.70 0.66 9.91
N THR A 55 5.10 1.50 10.89
CA THR A 55 5.68 2.83 10.62
C THR A 55 7.01 2.71 9.89
N ALA A 56 7.87 1.77 10.30
CA ALA A 56 9.16 1.56 9.65
C ALA A 56 8.99 1.12 8.19
N ILE A 57 8.08 0.15 7.94
CA ILE A 57 7.78 -0.30 6.57
C ILE A 57 7.21 0.84 5.73
N ASN A 58 6.25 1.61 6.26
CA ASN A 58 5.67 2.77 5.56
C ASN A 58 6.74 3.80 5.20
N ASN A 59 7.62 4.15 6.13
CA ASN A 59 8.68 5.14 5.90
C ASN A 59 9.66 4.68 4.81
N LEU A 60 10.04 3.40 4.82
CA LEU A 60 10.95 2.83 3.82
C LEU A 60 10.30 2.79 2.43
N ILE A 61 9.04 2.35 2.33
CA ILE A 61 8.29 2.37 1.07
C ILE A 61 8.18 3.80 0.54
N ASP A 62 7.82 4.76 1.39
CA ASP A 62 7.70 6.17 1.02
C ASP A 62 9.03 6.74 0.50
N THR A 63 10.13 6.47 1.22
CA THR A 63 11.47 6.92 0.85
C THR A 63 11.90 6.34 -0.50
N ASP A 64 11.73 5.02 -0.68
CA ASP A 64 12.21 4.32 -1.86
C ASP A 64 11.35 4.68 -3.10
N LEU A 65 10.03 4.76 -2.98
CA LEU A 65 9.14 5.17 -4.09
C LEU A 65 9.37 6.63 -4.50
N LYS A 66 9.54 7.56 -3.55
CA LYS A 66 9.88 8.96 -3.86
C LYS A 66 11.19 9.07 -4.63
N ARG A 67 12.20 8.27 -4.27
CA ARG A 67 13.49 8.23 -4.98
C ARG A 67 13.34 7.75 -6.42
N LEU A 68 12.37 6.86 -6.67
CA LEU A 68 12.00 6.38 -8.00
C LEU A 68 11.04 7.34 -8.74
N GLY A 69 10.79 8.54 -8.21
CA GLY A 69 9.98 9.57 -8.85
C GLY A 69 8.47 9.34 -8.77
N TRP A 70 7.99 8.52 -7.82
CA TRP A 70 6.57 8.43 -7.54
C TRP A 70 6.07 9.69 -6.84
N THR A 71 4.87 10.14 -7.22
CA THR A 71 4.25 11.31 -6.59
C THR A 71 3.52 10.86 -5.33
N PRO A 72 3.90 11.35 -4.13
CA PRO A 72 3.24 11.00 -2.88
C PRO A 72 1.97 11.82 -2.66
N GLN A 73 1.03 11.30 -1.87
CA GLN A 73 -0.16 12.04 -1.40
C GLN A 73 -0.94 12.68 -2.55
N SER A 74 -1.01 11.98 -3.69
CA SER A 74 -1.65 12.40 -4.92
C SER A 74 -3.13 12.68 -4.69
N ALA A 75 -3.56 13.93 -4.88
CA ALA A 75 -4.96 14.30 -4.75
C ALA A 75 -5.79 13.59 -5.82
N ILE A 76 -6.92 13.03 -5.44
CA ILE A 76 -7.86 12.37 -6.34
C ILE A 76 -8.65 13.44 -7.09
N PHE A 77 -9.23 14.40 -6.35
CA PHE A 77 -10.09 15.45 -6.89
C PHE A 77 -9.44 16.85 -6.82
N GLN A 78 -9.83 17.73 -7.74
CA GLN A 78 -9.55 19.17 -7.69
C GLN A 78 -10.58 19.88 -6.80
N GLY A 79 -10.17 20.97 -6.14
CA GLY A 79 -11.03 21.81 -5.29
C GLY A 79 -10.62 21.79 -3.82
N SER A 80 -10.74 22.95 -3.16
CA SER A 80 -10.30 23.15 -1.78
C SER A 80 -11.04 22.28 -0.77
N GLU A 81 -12.29 21.92 -1.07
CA GLU A 81 -13.12 21.04 -0.25
C GLU A 81 -12.65 19.57 -0.24
N TYR A 82 -11.77 19.18 -1.17
CA TYR A 82 -11.22 17.83 -1.29
C TYR A 82 -9.74 17.74 -0.90
N GLU A 83 -9.19 18.75 -0.23
CA GLU A 83 -7.76 18.75 0.16
C GLU A 83 -7.42 17.75 1.27
N GLY A 84 -8.44 17.24 1.96
CA GLY A 84 -8.31 16.30 3.08
C GLY A 84 -7.71 14.95 2.71
N LYS A 85 -7.08 14.28 3.69
CA LYS A 85 -6.40 12.98 3.53
C LYS A 85 -7.29 11.87 2.98
N SER A 86 -8.61 11.95 3.18
CA SER A 86 -9.57 10.98 2.66
C SER A 86 -9.57 10.90 1.13
N TRP A 87 -9.19 12.00 0.45
CA TRP A 87 -9.24 12.16 -1.00
C TRP A 87 -7.86 12.14 -1.65
N ARG A 88 -6.89 11.50 -0.99
CA ARG A 88 -5.53 11.34 -1.50
C ARG A 88 -5.20 9.86 -1.61
N LEU A 89 -4.51 9.51 -2.68
CA LEU A 89 -3.77 8.26 -2.81
C LEU A 89 -2.44 8.39 -2.09
N ASP A 90 -1.89 7.29 -1.60
CA ASP A 90 -0.56 7.30 -1.01
C ASP A 90 0.50 7.59 -2.08
N PHE A 91 0.42 6.94 -3.25
CA PHE A 91 1.27 7.24 -4.39
C PHE A 91 0.54 7.09 -5.72
N ALA A 92 0.98 7.85 -6.72
CA ALA A 92 0.62 7.59 -8.11
C ALA A 92 1.79 7.92 -9.04
N LYS A 93 1.85 7.21 -10.16
CA LYS A 93 2.80 7.50 -11.24
C LYS A 93 2.14 7.16 -12.57
N THR A 94 2.23 8.09 -13.51
CA THR A 94 1.75 7.92 -14.89
C THR A 94 2.92 7.56 -15.78
N ALA A 95 2.69 6.65 -16.71
CA ALA A 95 3.60 6.43 -17.82
C ALA A 95 3.16 7.29 -19.01
N GLU A 96 4.13 7.75 -19.81
CA GLU A 96 3.87 8.76 -20.84
C GLU A 96 2.82 8.37 -21.88
N LYS A 97 2.22 9.41 -22.47
CA LYS A 97 1.23 9.36 -23.54
C LYS A 97 1.76 8.55 -24.72
N SER A 98 1.19 7.38 -24.96
CA SER A 98 1.21 6.79 -26.31
C SER A 98 0.07 7.41 -27.13
N LYS A 99 -0.04 7.02 -28.40
CA LYS A 99 -1.20 7.36 -29.25
C LYS A 99 -2.54 6.89 -28.65
N ASP A 100 -2.50 5.95 -27.71
CA ASP A 100 -3.66 5.28 -27.11
C ASP A 100 -4.10 5.89 -25.76
N GLY A 101 -3.44 6.96 -25.32
CA GLY A 101 -3.80 7.69 -24.09
C GLY A 101 -2.81 7.51 -22.94
N LYS A 102 -3.23 7.94 -21.74
CA LYS A 102 -2.47 7.81 -20.49
C LYS A 102 -2.75 6.47 -19.82
N SER A 103 -1.73 5.91 -19.19
CA SER A 103 -1.86 4.78 -18.28
C SER A 103 -0.91 4.98 -17.10
N GLY A 104 -1.23 4.38 -15.95
CA GLY A 104 -0.48 4.59 -14.73
C GLY A 104 -0.86 3.60 -13.65
N ILE A 105 -0.17 3.70 -12.51
CA ILE A 105 -0.46 2.93 -11.32
C ILE A 105 -0.76 3.89 -10.16
N ALA A 106 -1.83 3.59 -9.43
CA ALA A 106 -2.14 4.19 -8.14
C ALA A 106 -1.87 3.17 -7.04
N ILE A 107 -1.12 3.55 -6.01
CA ILE A 107 -0.75 2.69 -4.88
C ILE A 107 -1.42 3.21 -3.62
N GLU A 108 -2.02 2.29 -2.87
CA GLU A 108 -2.46 2.53 -1.50
C GLU A 108 -1.73 1.56 -0.55
N VAL A 109 -1.07 2.09 0.47
CA VAL A 109 -0.32 1.32 1.47
C VAL A 109 -1.12 1.32 2.77
N ALA A 110 -1.78 0.20 3.07
CA ALA A 110 -2.77 0.11 4.12
C ALA A 110 -2.32 -0.78 5.28
N PHE A 111 -1.96 -0.13 6.39
CA PHE A 111 -1.77 -0.74 7.72
C PHE A 111 -2.75 -0.18 8.76
N ASN A 112 -3.91 0.30 8.30
CA ASN A 112 -4.95 0.91 9.13
C ASN A 112 -6.04 -0.11 9.51
N HIS A 113 -7.06 0.36 10.23
CA HIS A 113 -8.18 -0.46 10.67
C HIS A 113 -8.89 -1.13 9.50
N GLY A 114 -9.30 -2.38 9.67
CA GLY A 114 -9.97 -3.17 8.63
C GLY A 114 -11.32 -2.59 8.16
N GLU A 115 -11.89 -1.63 8.89
CA GLU A 115 -13.08 -0.88 8.46
C GLU A 115 -12.79 0.04 7.26
N ALA A 116 -11.53 0.47 7.10
CA ALA A 116 -11.10 1.33 6.00
C ALA A 116 -10.84 0.56 4.69
N ILE A 117 -10.86 -0.78 4.69
CA ILE A 117 -10.55 -1.61 3.52
C ILE A 117 -11.40 -1.22 2.31
N ALA A 118 -12.72 -1.13 2.49
CA ALA A 118 -13.63 -0.77 1.39
C ALA A 118 -13.31 0.61 0.81
N TRP A 119 -12.99 1.58 1.68
CA TRP A 119 -12.62 2.92 1.26
C TRP A 119 -11.30 2.93 0.48
N ASN A 120 -10.27 2.29 1.02
CA ASN A 120 -8.96 2.21 0.40
C ASN A 120 -8.99 1.45 -0.94
N LEU A 121 -9.84 0.42 -1.09
CA LEU A 121 -10.06 -0.26 -2.37
C LEU A 121 -10.79 0.62 -3.40
N LEU A 122 -11.67 1.53 -2.95
CA LEU A 122 -12.39 2.44 -3.85
C LEU A 122 -11.52 3.62 -4.31
N LYS A 123 -10.51 4.05 -3.55
CA LYS A 123 -9.68 5.20 -3.93
C LYS A 123 -9.01 5.05 -5.32
N PRO A 124 -8.38 3.92 -5.69
CA PRO A 124 -7.86 3.73 -7.05
C PRO A 124 -8.95 3.78 -8.13
N VAL A 125 -10.17 3.31 -7.83
CA VAL A 125 -11.32 3.43 -8.74
C VAL A 125 -11.63 4.89 -9.01
N LEU A 126 -11.77 5.68 -7.94
CA LEU A 126 -12.08 7.12 -8.03
C LEU A 126 -11.01 7.92 -8.79
N ALA A 127 -9.74 7.49 -8.70
CA ALA A 127 -8.63 8.14 -9.39
C ALA A 127 -8.50 7.77 -10.88
N ALA A 128 -9.03 6.62 -11.30
CA ALA A 128 -8.99 6.19 -12.69
C ALA A 128 -10.26 6.56 -13.47
N GLU A 129 -11.42 6.61 -12.79
CA GLU A 129 -12.68 6.89 -13.44
C GLU A 129 -12.91 8.40 -13.63
N ILE A 130 -13.46 8.75 -14.80
CA ILE A 130 -13.93 10.11 -15.09
C ILE A 130 -15.12 10.38 -14.17
N ASN A 131 -14.95 11.35 -13.28
CA ASN A 131 -15.98 11.79 -12.34
C ASN A 131 -16.52 13.18 -12.72
N HIS A 132 -17.63 13.60 -12.10
CA HIS A 132 -18.18 14.96 -12.25
C HIS A 132 -17.28 16.05 -11.63
N ILE A 133 -16.23 15.64 -10.93
CA ILE A 133 -15.21 16.51 -10.33
C ILE A 133 -13.92 16.21 -11.08
N ASP A 134 -13.25 17.24 -11.58
CA ASP A 134 -11.98 17.09 -12.28
C ASP A 134 -10.94 16.43 -11.37
N THR A 135 -10.24 15.42 -11.89
CA THR A 135 -9.21 14.72 -11.13
C THR A 135 -7.92 15.54 -11.09
N ALA A 136 -7.25 15.60 -9.94
CA ALA A 136 -5.92 16.20 -9.84
C ALA A 136 -4.82 15.22 -10.26
N THR A 137 -5.05 13.92 -10.06
CA THR A 137 -4.19 12.82 -10.52
C THR A 137 -4.96 11.98 -11.52
N ASP A 138 -4.56 12.03 -12.79
CA ASP A 138 -5.18 11.26 -13.87
C ASP A 138 -4.25 10.09 -14.23
N ILE A 139 -4.57 8.89 -13.72
CA ILE A 139 -3.85 7.65 -14.06
C ILE A 139 -4.34 7.01 -15.37
N GLY A 140 -5.29 7.62 -16.07
CA GLY A 140 -5.90 7.11 -17.30
C GLY A 140 -6.50 5.71 -17.12
N VAL A 141 -6.28 4.82 -18.09
CA VAL A 141 -6.62 3.38 -17.97
C VAL A 141 -5.59 2.72 -17.04
N GLY A 142 -5.64 3.09 -15.77
CA GLY A 142 -4.65 2.73 -14.76
C GLY A 142 -5.00 1.48 -13.97
N VAL A 143 -4.01 0.94 -13.28
CA VAL A 143 -4.14 -0.23 -12.40
C VAL A 143 -3.98 0.21 -10.95
N GLY A 144 -4.86 -0.26 -10.06
CA GLY A 144 -4.74 -0.04 -8.63
C GLY A 144 -3.82 -1.08 -7.98
N VAL A 145 -2.95 -0.66 -7.07
CA VAL A 145 -2.12 -1.56 -6.25
C VAL A 145 -2.43 -1.30 -4.79
N TYR A 146 -2.80 -2.34 -4.05
CA TYR A 146 -3.11 -2.27 -2.63
C TYR A 146 -2.07 -3.08 -1.85
N ILE A 147 -1.24 -2.42 -1.06
CA ILE A 147 -0.17 -3.05 -0.27
C ILE A 147 -0.62 -3.15 1.18
N CYS A 148 -0.58 -4.35 1.76
CA CYS A 148 -1.00 -4.59 3.13
C CYS A 148 -0.22 -5.73 3.78
N ALA A 149 -0.40 -5.91 5.09
CA ALA A 149 0.23 -7.00 5.82
C ALA A 149 -0.59 -8.29 5.69
N THR A 150 0.09 -9.43 5.50
CA THR A 150 -0.52 -10.75 5.78
C THR A 150 -0.85 -10.90 7.26
N GLU A 151 -1.72 -11.85 7.61
CA GLU A 151 -1.98 -12.21 9.00
C GLU A 151 -0.68 -12.54 9.76
N ASN A 152 0.24 -13.28 9.12
CA ASN A 152 1.55 -13.61 9.68
C ASN A 152 2.41 -12.37 9.96
N LEU A 153 2.47 -11.41 9.02
CA LEU A 153 3.20 -10.15 9.24
C LEU A 153 2.53 -9.30 10.32
N LYS A 154 1.20 -9.29 10.37
CA LYS A 154 0.43 -8.57 11.39
C LYS A 154 0.80 -9.07 12.79
N GLU A 155 0.90 -10.39 12.96
CA GLU A 155 1.34 -11.02 14.21
C GLU A 155 2.82 -10.77 14.49
N ALA A 156 3.72 -11.17 13.58
CA ALA A 156 5.16 -11.09 13.76
C ALA A 156 5.66 -9.63 13.88
N GLY A 157 4.97 -8.68 13.26
CA GLY A 157 5.28 -7.26 13.30
C GLY A 157 4.59 -6.48 14.41
N ALA A 158 3.87 -7.16 15.32
CA ALA A 158 3.15 -6.59 16.45
C ALA A 158 2.09 -5.52 16.08
N PHE A 159 1.48 -5.62 14.90
CA PHE A 159 0.44 -4.69 14.45
C PHE A 159 -0.77 -4.68 15.40
N ASP A 160 -1.55 -3.60 15.38
CA ASP A 160 -2.79 -3.55 16.16
C ASP A 160 -3.79 -4.61 15.67
N GLY A 161 -4.56 -5.20 16.58
CA GLY A 161 -5.48 -6.29 16.26
C GLY A 161 -6.58 -5.88 15.28
N ALA A 162 -6.95 -4.60 15.26
CA ALA A 162 -7.98 -4.08 14.37
C ALA A 162 -7.47 -3.78 12.95
N VAL A 163 -6.15 -3.86 12.68
CA VAL A 163 -5.58 -3.67 11.35
C VAL A 163 -6.17 -4.68 10.36
N GLY A 164 -6.50 -4.23 9.15
CA GLY A 164 -6.96 -5.11 8.09
C GLY A 164 -5.82 -5.89 7.44
N GLU A 165 -5.80 -7.22 7.61
CA GLU A 165 -4.85 -8.11 6.94
C GLU A 165 -5.26 -8.46 5.50
N TYR A 166 -4.29 -8.90 4.70
CA TYR A 166 -4.43 -9.33 3.31
C TYR A 166 -5.62 -10.27 3.10
N GLU A 167 -5.77 -11.28 3.95
CA GLU A 167 -6.83 -12.27 3.91
C GLU A 167 -8.22 -11.63 4.08
N LYS A 168 -8.32 -10.59 4.91
CA LYS A 168 -9.54 -9.77 5.02
C LYS A 168 -9.77 -8.93 3.78
N VAL A 169 -8.73 -8.34 3.20
CA VAL A 169 -8.85 -7.56 1.96
C VAL A 169 -9.40 -8.42 0.82
N LEU A 170 -8.91 -9.66 0.67
CA LEU A 170 -9.40 -10.58 -0.37
C LEU A 170 -10.91 -10.87 -0.22
N ARG A 171 -11.41 -10.99 1.01
CA ARG A 171 -12.85 -11.19 1.28
C ARG A 171 -13.72 -10.00 0.83
N TYR A 172 -13.16 -8.80 0.67
CA TYR A 172 -13.88 -7.62 0.19
C TYR A 172 -13.98 -7.55 -1.33
N LEU A 173 -13.10 -8.24 -2.08
CA LEU A 173 -13.09 -8.19 -3.54
C LEU A 173 -14.37 -8.75 -4.16
N SER A 174 -14.85 -9.88 -3.66
CA SER A 174 -16.07 -10.53 -4.15
C SER A 174 -17.33 -9.67 -3.95
N PRO A 175 -17.68 -9.21 -2.73
CA PRO A 175 -18.88 -8.40 -2.51
C PRO A 175 -18.77 -7.01 -3.18
N LEU A 176 -17.56 -6.47 -3.36
CA LEU A 176 -17.36 -5.18 -4.02
C LEU A 176 -17.07 -5.32 -5.52
N PHE A 177 -17.15 -6.50 -6.12
CA PHE A 177 -16.71 -6.76 -7.51
C PHE A 177 -17.33 -5.78 -8.53
N GLY A 178 -18.62 -5.47 -8.38
CA GLY A 178 -19.34 -4.53 -9.25
C GLY A 178 -19.02 -3.05 -9.00
N LYS A 179 -18.33 -2.72 -7.90
CA LYS A 179 -17.91 -1.37 -7.52
C LYS A 179 -16.41 -1.14 -7.76
N LEU A 180 -15.61 -2.20 -7.65
CA LEU A 180 -14.20 -2.21 -8.03
C LEU A 180 -14.10 -2.47 -9.52
N THR A 181 -14.34 -1.43 -10.33
CA THR A 181 -14.41 -1.51 -11.80
C THR A 181 -13.03 -1.53 -12.46
N VAL A 182 -12.02 -0.97 -11.79
CA VAL A 182 -10.63 -0.91 -12.27
C VAL A 182 -9.89 -2.23 -12.01
N PRO A 183 -8.92 -2.60 -12.86
CA PRO A 183 -7.99 -3.69 -12.55
C PRO A 183 -7.17 -3.38 -11.30
N MET A 184 -6.96 -4.38 -10.45
CA MET A 184 -6.17 -4.20 -9.22
C MET A 184 -5.25 -5.39 -8.92
N VAL A 185 -4.16 -5.09 -8.23
CA VAL A 185 -3.26 -6.07 -7.61
C VAL A 185 -3.24 -5.85 -6.11
N ILE A 186 -3.63 -6.87 -5.35
CA ILE A 186 -3.51 -6.87 -3.89
C ILE A 186 -2.20 -7.54 -3.53
N VAL A 187 -1.35 -6.83 -2.81
CA VAL A 187 -0.03 -7.27 -2.35
C VAL A 187 -0.09 -7.50 -0.84
N GLY A 188 0.20 -8.74 -0.43
CA GLY A 188 0.35 -9.12 0.97
C GLY A 188 1.83 -9.23 1.32
N LEU A 189 2.33 -8.33 2.16
CA LEU A 189 3.69 -8.41 2.70
C LEU A 189 3.79 -9.55 3.73
N GLU A 190 4.80 -10.39 3.57
CA GLU A 190 5.04 -11.53 4.46
C GLU A 190 5.84 -11.12 5.71
N ALA A 191 5.84 -11.97 6.74
CA ALA A 191 6.59 -11.73 7.96
C ALA A 191 8.12 -11.65 7.68
N PRO A 192 8.88 -10.91 8.51
CA PRO A 192 10.35 -10.96 8.44
C PRO A 192 10.86 -12.38 8.73
N GLU A 193 12.01 -12.73 8.17
CA GLU A 193 12.55 -14.10 8.25
C GLU A 193 13.50 -14.30 9.44
N THR A 194 14.09 -13.22 9.93
CA THR A 194 15.16 -13.23 10.94
C THR A 194 14.75 -12.59 12.26
N PHE A 195 13.60 -11.92 12.31
CA PHE A 195 13.10 -11.33 13.54
C PHE A 195 11.59 -11.25 13.64
N ARG A 196 11.11 -11.02 14.86
CA ARG A 196 9.74 -10.59 15.17
C ARG A 196 9.75 -9.47 16.21
N VAL A 197 8.61 -8.82 16.37
CA VAL A 197 8.38 -7.78 17.37
C VAL A 197 7.48 -8.32 18.46
N GLU A 198 7.97 -8.29 19.70
CA GLU A 198 7.17 -8.63 20.87
C GLU A 198 6.59 -7.39 21.54
N LYS A 199 5.29 -7.41 21.80
CA LYS A 199 4.60 -6.37 22.57
C LYS A 199 4.97 -6.50 24.04
N LYS A 200 5.63 -5.47 24.59
CA LYS A 200 5.87 -5.32 26.02
C LYS A 200 4.99 -4.20 26.55
N LYS A 201 4.14 -4.52 27.52
CA LYS A 201 3.33 -3.53 28.22
C LYS A 201 4.22 -2.79 29.21
N ASN A 202 4.29 -1.47 29.09
CA ASN A 202 4.95 -0.64 30.07
C ASN A 202 4.07 -0.58 31.32
N SER A 203 4.57 -1.11 32.44
CA SER A 203 3.84 -1.18 33.72
C SER A 203 3.54 0.19 34.34
N LEU A 204 4.32 1.22 34.00
CA LEU A 204 4.15 2.58 34.52
C LEU A 204 3.17 3.42 33.69
N THR A 205 3.23 3.31 32.35
CA THR A 205 2.40 4.13 31.45
C THR A 205 1.18 3.41 30.89
N GLY A 206 1.10 2.09 31.05
CA GLY A 206 0.06 1.22 30.48
C GLY A 206 0.14 1.04 28.97
N LYS A 207 1.05 1.74 28.28
CA LYS A 207 1.22 1.69 26.82
C LYS A 207 2.03 0.46 26.40
N ASN A 208 1.71 -0.07 25.21
CA ASN A 208 2.49 -1.13 24.59
C ASN A 208 3.68 -0.53 23.83
N LYS A 209 4.84 -1.18 23.94
CA LYS A 209 6.05 -0.90 23.17
C LYS A 209 6.54 -2.20 22.54
N GLY A 210 6.97 -2.16 21.28
CA GLY A 210 7.53 -3.32 20.61
C GLY A 210 9.02 -3.50 20.93
N SER A 211 9.46 -4.75 21.04
CA SER A 211 10.88 -5.11 21.16
C SER A 211 11.24 -6.11 20.06
N ILE A 212 12.33 -5.86 19.35
CA ILE A 212 12.84 -6.79 18.33
C ILE A 212 13.41 -8.02 19.03
N VAL A 213 13.04 -9.20 18.54
CA VAL A 213 13.52 -10.51 18.96
C VAL A 213 13.97 -11.27 17.71
N GLN A 214 15.23 -11.67 17.68
CA GLN A 214 15.79 -12.49 16.59
C GLN A 214 15.23 -13.91 16.67
N ILE A 215 15.01 -14.56 15.52
CA ILE A 215 14.47 -15.93 15.40
C ILE A 215 15.46 -16.88 14.74
#